data_AF-A0A2V7J7Z2-F1
#
_entry.id   AF-A0A2V7J7Z2-F1
#
_cell.length_a   1.000
_cell.length_b   1.000
_cell.length_c   1.000
_cell.angle_alpha   90.00
_cell.angle_beta   90.00
_cell.angle_gamma   90.00
#
_symmetry.space_group_name_H-M   'P 1'
#
loop_
_entity.id
_entity.type
_entity.pdbx_description
1 polymer ?
#
loop_
_entity_poly.entity_id
_entity_poly.type
_entity_poly.pdbx_seq_one_letter_code
_entity_poly.pdbx_strand_id
1 'polypeptide(L)'
;MTHKSRYLPAPAVVTALAALTACTDRPPATAPGRPESAASPPAAELQAQSEALAQHLARALAHPGFAASLKAQLDASPFREHKLHFQRFLTAAGGRARDEVAQHAGVAAAELDREAQAAIPLEIYLPVPGHRSAWRGDANVLVATALRDHDVPVAFDPAGHRILLDPDQPPATPVIRLPRHLRRRPGST
;
A
#
# COMPACT_ATOMS: atom_id res chain seq x y z
N MET A 1 13.10 -16.61 56.76
CA MET A 1 12.71 -15.20 56.97
C MET A 1 11.37 -14.94 56.30
N THR A 2 10.32 -15.09 57.12
CA THR A 2 9.00 -14.43 57.13
C THR A 2 8.40 -13.80 55.85
N HIS A 3 7.54 -14.60 55.23
CA HIS A 3 6.14 -14.38 54.79
C HIS A 3 5.46 -12.98 54.90
N LYS A 4 4.80 -12.63 53.77
CA LYS A 4 3.43 -12.07 53.59
C LYS A 4 2.96 -10.89 54.48
N SER A 5 2.82 -9.72 53.88
CA SER A 5 1.84 -8.67 54.25
C SER A 5 0.62 -8.81 53.33
N ARG A 6 -0.52 -9.38 53.76
CA ARG A 6 -1.63 -8.82 54.58
C ARG A 6 -2.37 -7.67 53.88
N TYR A 7 -3.48 -8.05 53.25
CA TYR A 7 -4.63 -7.23 52.85
C TYR A 7 -5.34 -6.61 54.07
N LEU A 8 -6.06 -5.48 53.85
CA LEU A 8 -7.37 -5.03 54.40
C LEU A 8 -7.53 -3.48 54.17
N PRO A 9 -8.70 -2.84 54.37
CA PRO A 9 -9.88 -2.74 53.50
C PRO A 9 -10.32 -1.27 53.19
N ALA A 10 -11.44 -1.10 52.49
CA ALA A 10 -12.11 0.15 52.05
C ALA A 10 -12.53 1.12 53.19
N PRO A 11 -12.95 2.39 52.89
CA PRO A 11 -14.36 2.63 52.58
C PRO A 11 -14.66 3.71 51.52
N ALA A 12 -15.86 3.59 50.95
CA ALA A 12 -16.50 4.56 50.08
C ALA A 12 -16.93 5.82 50.85
N VAL A 13 -16.82 6.99 50.23
CA VAL A 13 -17.56 8.20 50.61
C VAL A 13 -18.28 8.74 49.38
N VAL A 14 -19.60 8.72 49.49
CA VAL A 14 -20.57 9.32 48.58
C VAL A 14 -20.60 10.81 48.86
N THR A 15 -20.39 11.64 47.85
CA THR A 15 -20.72 13.07 47.92
C THR A 15 -21.76 13.38 46.86
N ALA A 16 -23.01 13.49 47.31
CA ALA A 16 -24.10 14.06 46.55
C ALA A 16 -23.92 15.59 46.49
N LEU A 17 -24.03 16.17 45.30
CA LEU A 17 -24.30 17.59 45.13
C LEU A 17 -25.41 17.75 44.09
N ALA A 18 -26.58 18.18 44.56
CA ALA A 18 -27.70 18.59 43.73
C ALA A 18 -27.53 20.07 43.38
N ALA A 19 -27.68 20.42 42.09
CA ALA A 19 -28.03 21.77 41.67
C ALA A 19 -28.72 21.76 40.30
N LEU A 20 -30.00 22.15 40.33
CA LEU A 20 -30.69 23.07 39.43
C LEU A 20 -30.94 22.66 37.96
N THR A 21 -32.22 22.38 37.73
CA THR A 21 -33.06 22.64 36.56
C THR A 21 -32.41 23.43 35.40
N ALA A 22 -32.27 22.77 34.26
CA ALA A 22 -32.42 23.38 32.95
C ALA A 22 -33.25 22.43 32.07
N CYS A 23 -34.44 22.86 31.69
CA CYS A 23 -35.16 22.27 30.57
C CYS A 23 -34.27 22.42 29.33
N THR A 24 -33.80 21.31 28.79
CA THR A 24 -33.36 21.28 27.39
C THR A 24 -34.23 20.25 26.70
N ASP A 25 -35.04 20.80 25.81
CA ASP A 25 -35.78 20.13 24.76
C ASP A 25 -35.06 18.87 24.27
N ARG A 26 -35.74 17.73 24.33
CA ARG A 26 -35.22 16.47 23.83
C ARG A 26 -35.43 16.50 22.32
N PRO A 27 -34.38 16.66 21.48
CA PRO A 27 -34.58 16.41 20.06
C PRO A 27 -34.99 14.94 19.89
N PRO A 28 -35.88 14.63 18.94
CA PRO A 28 -36.28 13.26 18.68
C PRO A 28 -35.02 12.42 18.47
N ALA A 29 -35.01 11.23 19.06
CA ALA A 29 -33.91 10.28 18.90
C ALA A 29 -33.66 10.09 17.39
N THR A 30 -32.56 10.67 16.90
CA THR A 30 -32.01 10.35 15.59
C THR A 30 -31.74 8.86 15.65
N ALA A 31 -32.53 8.07 14.92
CA ALA A 31 -32.21 6.68 14.65
C ALA A 31 -30.74 6.60 14.26
N PRO A 32 -29.98 5.57 14.69
CA PRO A 32 -28.59 5.43 14.25
C PRO A 32 -28.60 5.50 12.73
N GLY A 33 -28.09 6.63 12.22
CA GLY A 33 -27.95 6.86 10.80
C GLY A 33 -27.16 5.69 10.28
N ARG A 34 -27.74 4.97 9.33
CA ARG A 34 -27.08 3.98 8.49
C ARG A 34 -25.63 4.44 8.29
N PRO A 35 -24.61 3.62 8.59
CA PRO A 35 -23.22 4.05 8.43
C PRO A 35 -23.10 4.69 7.06
N GLU A 36 -22.74 5.97 7.07
CA GLU A 36 -22.57 6.79 5.89
C GLU A 36 -21.67 5.98 4.98
N SER A 37 -22.24 5.54 3.85
CA SER A 37 -21.52 4.73 2.88
C SER A 37 -20.30 5.54 2.50
N ALA A 38 -19.11 5.13 2.98
CA ALA A 38 -17.87 5.81 2.68
C ALA A 38 -17.82 6.04 1.17
N ALA A 39 -17.88 7.31 0.76
CA ALA A 39 -17.83 7.68 -0.63
C ALA A 39 -16.51 7.13 -1.20
N SER A 40 -16.57 6.48 -2.37
CA SER A 40 -15.34 6.04 -3.02
C SER A 40 -14.47 7.26 -3.32
N PRO A 41 -13.14 7.19 -3.11
CA PRO A 41 -12.27 8.31 -3.38
C PRO A 41 -12.37 8.72 -4.86
N PRO A 42 -12.27 10.01 -5.18
CA PRO A 42 -12.22 10.46 -6.56
C PRO A 42 -11.01 9.85 -7.29
N ALA A 43 -11.15 9.64 -8.60
CA ALA A 43 -10.13 8.98 -9.42
C ALA A 43 -8.75 9.66 -9.33
N ALA A 44 -8.70 10.98 -9.18
CA ALA A 44 -7.45 11.72 -9.03
C ALA A 44 -6.68 11.36 -7.75
N GLU A 45 -7.38 11.15 -6.62
CA GLU A 45 -6.75 10.73 -5.37
C GLU A 45 -6.20 9.31 -5.46
N LEU A 46 -6.96 8.39 -6.08
CA LEU A 46 -6.52 7.02 -6.29
C LEU A 46 -5.31 6.94 -7.23
N GLN A 47 -5.28 7.78 -8.27
CA GLN A 47 -4.12 7.92 -9.15
C GLN A 47 -2.91 8.43 -8.36
N ALA A 48 -3.07 9.49 -7.57
CA ALA A 48 -1.98 10.06 -6.76
C ALA A 48 -1.41 9.03 -5.75
N GLN A 49 -2.26 8.25 -5.08
CA GLN A 49 -1.82 7.19 -4.18
C GLN A 49 -1.05 6.09 -4.93
N SER A 50 -1.54 5.68 -6.09
CA SER A 50 -0.87 4.67 -6.92
C SER A 50 0.48 5.17 -7.44
N GLU A 51 0.54 6.44 -7.82
CA GLU A 51 1.77 7.11 -8.26
C GLU A 51 2.80 7.22 -7.12
N ALA A 52 2.38 7.56 -5.89
CA ALA A 52 3.26 7.61 -4.73
C ALA A 52 3.91 6.24 -4.45
N LEU A 53 3.12 5.17 -4.42
CA LEU A 53 3.63 3.80 -4.23
C LEU A 53 4.58 3.38 -5.36
N ALA A 54 4.25 3.73 -6.61
CA ALA A 54 5.13 3.46 -7.75
C ALA A 54 6.46 4.22 -7.65
N GLN A 55 6.43 5.48 -7.24
CA GLN A 55 7.62 6.30 -7.03
C GLN A 55 8.49 5.78 -5.88
N HIS A 56 7.89 5.36 -4.77
CA HIS A 56 8.61 4.75 -3.65
C HIS A 56 9.33 3.47 -4.09
N LEU A 57 8.65 2.60 -4.82
CA LEU A 57 9.26 1.38 -5.37
C LEU A 57 10.38 1.71 -6.38
N ALA A 58 10.19 2.71 -7.25
CA ALA A 58 11.20 3.11 -8.23
C ALA A 58 12.49 3.58 -7.55
N ARG A 59 12.38 4.44 -6.53
CA ARG A 59 13.55 4.90 -5.75
C ARG A 59 14.29 3.76 -5.07
N ALA A 60 13.57 2.77 -4.55
CA ALA A 60 14.19 1.58 -3.99
C ALA A 60 15.00 0.78 -5.04
N LEU A 61 14.57 0.76 -6.30
CA LEU A 61 15.29 0.10 -7.41
C LEU A 61 16.58 0.80 -7.84
N ALA A 62 16.84 2.02 -7.36
CA ALA A 62 18.16 2.64 -7.53
C ALA A 62 19.25 1.88 -6.78
N HIS A 63 18.87 1.08 -5.77
CA HIS A 63 19.78 0.33 -4.93
C HIS A 63 19.97 -1.11 -5.45
N PRO A 64 21.20 -1.49 -5.88
CA PRO A 64 21.43 -2.76 -6.56
C PRO A 64 21.02 -3.99 -5.75
N GLY A 65 21.20 -3.96 -4.43
CA GLY A 65 20.82 -5.08 -3.55
C GLY A 65 19.31 -5.33 -3.56
N PHE A 66 18.51 -4.27 -3.45
CA PHE A 66 17.06 -4.36 -3.50
C PHE A 66 16.58 -4.78 -4.90
N ALA A 67 17.13 -4.19 -5.96
CA ALA A 67 16.76 -4.54 -7.34
C ALA A 67 17.04 -6.01 -7.68
N ALA A 68 18.20 -6.53 -7.27
CA ALA A 68 18.55 -7.94 -7.45
C ALA A 68 17.64 -8.87 -6.62
N SER A 69 17.34 -8.49 -5.39
CA SER A 69 16.41 -9.22 -4.51
C SER A 69 15.00 -9.30 -5.10
N LEU A 70 14.47 -8.18 -5.61
CA LEU A 70 13.15 -8.16 -6.26
C LEU A 70 13.15 -9.03 -7.51
N LYS A 71 14.20 -8.97 -8.34
CA LYS A 71 14.34 -9.81 -9.53
C LYS A 71 14.30 -11.30 -9.18
N ALA A 72 15.06 -11.72 -8.18
CA ALA A 72 15.07 -13.11 -7.73
C ALA A 72 13.68 -13.57 -7.24
N GLN A 73 12.94 -12.71 -6.54
CA GLN A 73 11.58 -13.02 -6.08
C GLN A 73 10.57 -13.10 -7.22
N LEU A 74 10.67 -12.22 -8.22
CA LEU A 74 9.88 -12.33 -9.45
C LEU A 74 10.19 -13.65 -10.15
N ASP A 75 11.45 -13.96 -10.43
CA ASP A 75 11.85 -15.20 -11.11
C ASP A 75 11.37 -16.47 -10.39
N ALA A 76 11.36 -16.46 -9.06
CA ALA A 76 10.86 -17.55 -8.24
C ALA A 76 9.33 -17.62 -8.15
N SER A 77 8.61 -16.62 -8.64
CA SER A 77 7.15 -16.58 -8.56
C SER A 77 6.51 -17.69 -9.41
N PRO A 78 5.62 -18.52 -8.83
CA PRO A 78 4.92 -19.59 -9.54
C PRO A 78 3.74 -19.08 -10.38
N PHE A 79 3.43 -17.78 -10.33
CA PHE A 79 2.30 -17.20 -11.04
C PHE A 79 2.68 -16.83 -12.49
N ARG A 80 1.69 -16.83 -13.39
CA ARG A 80 1.87 -16.35 -14.77
C ARG A 80 2.49 -14.95 -14.77
N GLU A 81 3.42 -14.72 -15.71
CA GLU A 81 4.19 -13.46 -15.80
C GLU A 81 5.05 -13.15 -14.57
N HIS A 82 5.29 -14.15 -13.71
CA HIS A 82 6.16 -14.02 -12.55
C HIS A 82 5.69 -12.95 -11.55
N LYS A 83 4.36 -12.79 -11.44
CA LYS A 83 3.72 -11.75 -10.64
C LYS A 83 3.91 -11.93 -9.15
N LEU A 84 4.08 -10.83 -8.42
CA LEU A 84 4.00 -10.76 -6.96
C LEU A 84 2.80 -9.91 -6.54
N HIS A 85 2.20 -10.22 -5.40
CA HIS A 85 1.19 -9.34 -4.79
C HIS A 85 1.91 -8.30 -3.92
N PHE A 86 1.74 -7.01 -4.20
CA PHE A 86 2.53 -5.93 -3.61
C PHE A 86 2.44 -5.87 -2.08
N GLN A 87 1.22 -5.85 -1.51
CA GLN A 87 1.04 -5.80 -0.06
C GLN A 87 1.61 -7.04 0.67
N ARG A 88 1.52 -8.22 0.05
CA ARG A 88 2.12 -9.45 0.59
C ARG A 88 3.65 -9.42 0.49
N PHE A 89 4.19 -8.86 -0.59
CA PHE A 89 5.62 -8.65 -0.75
C PHE A 89 6.17 -7.72 0.34
N LEU A 90 5.50 -6.60 0.61
CA LEU A 90 5.92 -5.66 1.67
C LEU A 90 5.93 -6.29 3.07
N THR A 91 4.93 -7.13 3.37
CA THR A 91 4.77 -7.74 4.72
C THR A 91 5.50 -9.08 4.88
N ALA A 92 6.00 -9.68 3.81
CA ALA A 92 6.73 -10.94 3.86
C ALA A 92 8.07 -10.80 4.61
N ALA A 93 8.59 -11.94 5.09
CA ALA A 93 9.89 -12.02 5.77
C ALA A 93 10.09 -10.98 6.89
N GLY A 94 9.02 -10.69 7.64
CA GLY A 94 9.05 -9.74 8.75
C GLY A 94 9.08 -8.26 8.33
N GLY A 95 8.73 -7.92 7.09
CA GLY A 95 8.67 -6.54 6.63
C GLY A 95 9.95 -6.03 5.96
N ARG A 96 10.92 -6.91 5.65
CA ARG A 96 12.21 -6.49 5.07
C ARG A 96 12.04 -5.63 3.83
N ALA A 97 11.18 -6.05 2.89
CA ALA A 97 10.95 -5.30 1.66
C ALA A 97 10.33 -3.92 1.94
N ARG A 98 9.39 -3.83 2.89
CA ARG A 98 8.83 -2.56 3.35
C ARG A 98 9.93 -1.65 3.89
N ASP A 99 10.80 -2.18 4.74
CA ASP A 99 11.85 -1.38 5.39
C ASP A 99 12.86 -0.84 4.36
N GLU A 100 13.28 -1.67 3.40
CA GLU A 100 14.17 -1.26 2.31
C GLU A 100 13.50 -0.20 1.41
N VAL A 101 12.23 -0.40 1.02
CA VAL A 101 11.51 0.60 0.21
C VAL A 101 11.38 1.91 0.97
N ALA A 102 10.96 1.88 2.24
CA ALA A 102 10.78 3.07 3.06
C ALA A 102 12.11 3.82 3.24
N GLN A 103 13.18 3.10 3.57
CA GLN A 103 14.53 3.66 3.72
C GLN A 103 14.99 4.36 2.44
N HIS A 104 14.86 3.71 1.29
CA HIS A 104 15.37 4.22 0.02
C HIS A 104 14.48 5.30 -0.61
N ALA A 105 13.18 5.27 -0.33
CA ALA A 105 12.27 6.33 -0.74
C ALA A 105 12.36 7.59 0.14
N GLY A 106 12.91 7.46 1.35
CA GLY A 106 13.00 8.54 2.33
C GLY A 106 11.69 8.79 3.10
N VAL A 107 10.89 7.75 3.31
CA VAL A 107 9.59 7.82 4.00
C VAL A 107 9.56 6.93 5.22
N ALA A 108 8.62 7.17 6.15
CA ALA A 108 8.46 6.30 7.30
C ALA A 108 7.86 4.95 6.88
N ALA A 109 8.36 3.85 7.42
CA ALA A 109 7.84 2.52 7.07
C ALA A 109 6.34 2.35 7.44
N ALA A 110 5.89 2.99 8.52
CA ALA A 110 4.48 3.05 8.91
C ALA A 110 3.62 3.90 7.95
N GLU A 111 4.21 4.87 7.26
CA GLU A 111 3.52 5.64 6.22
C GLU A 111 3.36 4.80 4.96
N LEU A 112 4.42 4.12 4.52
CA LEU A 112 4.35 3.18 3.40
C LEU A 112 3.30 2.07 3.65
N ASP A 113 3.24 1.54 4.87
CA ASP A 113 2.20 0.56 5.24
C ASP A 113 0.80 1.17 5.13
N ARG A 114 0.57 2.37 5.68
CA ARG A 114 -0.73 3.02 5.59
C ARG A 114 -1.15 3.25 4.14
N GLU A 115 -0.24 3.73 3.30
CA GLU A 115 -0.50 3.93 1.87
C GLU A 115 -0.81 2.60 1.16
N ALA A 116 -0.01 1.56 1.40
CA ALA A 116 -0.20 0.25 0.77
C ALA A 116 -1.49 -0.45 1.22
N GLN A 117 -1.93 -0.23 2.46
CA GLN A 117 -3.21 -0.75 2.99
C GLN A 117 -4.42 0.06 2.53
N ALA A 118 -4.26 1.37 2.31
CA ALA A 118 -5.32 2.21 1.75
C ALA A 118 -5.50 1.97 0.23
N ALA A 119 -4.43 1.57 -0.46
CA ALA A 119 -4.49 1.24 -1.87
C ALA A 119 -5.34 -0.02 -2.14
N ILE A 120 -6.00 -0.03 -3.29
CA ILE A 120 -6.53 -1.26 -3.87
C ILE A 120 -5.40 -2.31 -3.97
N PRO A 121 -5.67 -3.62 -3.83
CA PRO A 121 -4.62 -4.64 -3.96
C PRO A 121 -3.83 -4.46 -5.26
N LEU A 122 -2.49 -4.47 -5.20
CA LEU A 122 -1.62 -4.21 -6.35
C LEU A 122 -0.77 -5.44 -6.70
N GLU A 123 -0.33 -5.52 -7.95
CA GLU A 123 0.60 -6.55 -8.43
C GLU A 123 1.95 -5.93 -8.82
N ILE A 124 3.04 -6.68 -8.72
CA ILE A 124 4.35 -6.31 -9.26
C ILE A 124 4.70 -7.32 -10.36
N TYR A 125 4.95 -6.86 -11.58
CA TYR A 125 5.46 -7.70 -12.68
C TYR A 125 5.95 -6.89 -13.86
N LEU A 126 6.67 -7.52 -14.79
CA LEU A 126 7.01 -6.93 -16.07
C LEU A 126 6.08 -7.52 -17.15
N PRO A 127 5.16 -6.74 -17.75
CA PRO A 127 4.16 -7.27 -18.68
C PRO A 127 4.77 -7.76 -19.99
N VAL A 128 5.77 -7.05 -20.51
CA VAL A 128 6.42 -7.34 -21.78
C VAL A 128 7.41 -8.49 -21.60
N PRO A 129 7.26 -9.63 -22.32
CA PRO A 129 8.19 -10.75 -22.21
C PRO A 129 9.65 -10.37 -22.47
N GLY A 130 9.91 -9.51 -23.46
CA GLY A 130 11.25 -8.99 -23.74
C GLY A 130 11.86 -8.24 -22.56
N HIS A 131 11.06 -7.44 -21.83
CA HIS A 131 11.53 -6.73 -20.63
C HIS A 131 11.85 -7.71 -19.51
N ARG A 132 11.03 -8.76 -19.31
CA ARG A 132 11.31 -9.83 -18.33
C ARG A 132 12.63 -10.53 -18.59
N SER A 133 12.93 -10.86 -19.84
CA SER A 133 14.20 -11.51 -20.19
C SER A 133 15.39 -10.57 -20.15
N ALA A 134 15.19 -9.28 -20.44
CA ALA A 134 16.28 -8.31 -20.57
C ALA A 134 16.72 -7.71 -19.22
N TRP A 135 15.78 -7.45 -18.30
CA TRP A 135 16.10 -6.81 -17.03
C TRP A 135 16.88 -7.76 -16.12
N ARG A 136 18.00 -7.28 -15.58
CA ARG A 136 18.94 -8.10 -14.81
C ARG A 136 18.83 -7.90 -13.29
N GLY A 137 17.83 -7.15 -12.83
CA GLY A 137 17.75 -6.73 -11.43
C GLY A 137 18.66 -5.55 -11.13
N ASP A 138 18.80 -4.62 -12.08
CA ASP A 138 19.59 -3.39 -11.96
C ASP A 138 18.69 -2.14 -12.01
N ALA A 139 19.29 -0.96 -11.89
CA ALA A 139 18.59 0.32 -11.92
C ALA A 139 18.11 0.72 -13.33
N ASN A 140 18.37 -0.04 -14.39
CA ASN A 140 17.88 0.29 -15.73
C ASN A 140 16.43 -0.20 -15.93
N VAL A 141 15.52 0.37 -15.16
CA VAL A 141 14.11 -0.04 -15.09
C VAL A 141 13.21 1.14 -14.71
N LEU A 142 11.98 1.13 -15.21
CA LEU A 142 10.93 2.05 -14.82
C LEU A 142 9.86 1.32 -13.99
N VAL A 143 9.22 2.02 -13.07
CA VAL A 143 8.02 1.53 -12.38
C VAL A 143 6.82 2.34 -12.84
N ALA A 144 5.84 1.68 -13.46
CA ALA A 144 4.66 2.31 -14.04
C ALA A 144 3.36 1.91 -13.37
N THR A 145 2.44 2.86 -13.23
CA THR A 145 1.07 2.63 -12.77
C THR A 145 0.05 3.27 -13.71
N ALA A 146 -1.14 2.68 -13.76
CA ALA A 146 -2.31 3.24 -14.44
C ALA A 146 -3.56 2.69 -13.73
N LEU A 147 -4.60 3.51 -13.56
CA LEU A 147 -5.83 3.08 -12.88
C LEU A 147 -6.66 2.11 -13.72
N ARG A 148 -6.77 2.38 -15.02
CA ARG A 148 -7.54 1.58 -15.96
C ARG A 148 -6.65 1.07 -17.08
N ASP A 149 -7.16 0.06 -17.75
CA ASP A 149 -6.57 -0.37 -19.02
C ASP A 149 -6.71 0.78 -20.03
N HIS A 150 -5.66 1.01 -20.82
CA HIS A 150 -5.53 2.10 -21.80
C HIS A 150 -5.44 3.53 -21.26
N ASP A 151 -5.44 3.75 -19.93
CA ASP A 151 -5.02 5.05 -19.38
C ASP A 151 -3.54 5.28 -19.71
N VAL A 152 -3.16 6.55 -19.95
CA VAL A 152 -1.76 6.96 -20.14
C VAL A 152 -0.95 6.55 -18.89
N PRO A 153 -0.03 5.58 -19.00
CA PRO A 153 0.68 5.11 -17.83
C PRO A 153 1.65 6.17 -17.33
N VAL A 154 1.69 6.33 -16.01
CA VAL A 154 2.65 7.19 -15.35
C VAL A 154 3.75 6.31 -14.80
N ALA A 155 4.98 6.60 -15.20
CA ALA A 155 6.17 5.88 -14.79
C ALA A 155 7.10 6.74 -13.95
N PHE A 156 7.93 6.08 -13.16
CA PHE A 156 9.00 6.68 -12.40
C PHE A 156 10.30 5.95 -12.70
N ASP A 157 11.36 6.72 -12.96
CA ASP A 157 12.72 6.20 -13.01
C ASP A 157 13.28 5.98 -11.58
N PRO A 158 14.45 5.34 -11.40
CA PRO A 158 15.00 5.12 -10.08
C PRO A 158 15.43 6.39 -9.34
N ALA A 159 15.59 7.52 -10.03
CA ALA A 159 15.78 8.82 -9.38
C ALA A 159 14.44 9.40 -8.87
N GLY A 160 13.31 8.79 -9.24
CA GLY A 160 11.96 9.21 -8.89
C GLY A 160 11.39 10.26 -9.84
N HIS A 161 12.00 10.48 -11.01
CA HIS A 161 11.45 11.41 -11.99
C HIS A 161 10.22 10.80 -12.65
N ARG A 162 9.16 11.61 -12.73
CA ARG A 162 7.88 11.23 -13.32
C ARG A 162 7.94 11.33 -14.85
N ILE A 163 7.52 10.28 -15.53
CA ILE A 163 7.53 10.14 -16.99
C ILE A 163 6.15 9.66 -17.44
N LEU A 164 5.61 10.22 -18.52
CA LEU A 164 4.43 9.67 -19.18
C LEU A 164 4.86 8.66 -20.24
N LEU A 165 4.27 7.48 -20.25
CA LEU A 165 4.52 6.46 -21.26
C LEU A 165 3.44 6.50 -22.35
N ASP A 166 3.81 6.04 -23.53
CA ASP A 166 2.85 5.70 -24.57
C ASP A 166 2.08 4.42 -24.16
N PRO A 167 0.74 4.43 -24.11
CA PRO A 167 -0.05 3.25 -23.74
C PRO A 167 0.03 2.13 -24.78
N ASP A 168 0.32 2.45 -26.04
CA ASP A 168 0.29 1.51 -27.17
C ASP A 168 1.70 1.05 -27.57
N GLN A 169 2.74 1.78 -27.17
CA GLN A 169 4.13 1.43 -27.47
C GLN A 169 4.99 1.30 -26.19
N PRO A 170 5.41 0.08 -25.81
CA PRO A 170 6.32 -0.09 -24.68
C PRO A 170 7.69 0.56 -24.99
N PRO A 171 8.30 1.26 -24.02
CA PRO A 171 9.63 1.85 -24.21
C PRO A 171 10.70 0.75 -24.30
N ALA A 172 11.89 1.10 -24.79
CA ALA A 172 13.03 0.17 -24.81
C ALA A 172 13.53 -0.20 -23.39
N THR A 173 13.38 0.71 -22.43
CA THR A 173 13.72 0.45 -21.02
C THR A 173 12.71 -0.52 -20.41
N PRO A 174 13.16 -1.56 -19.68
CA PRO A 174 12.27 -2.44 -18.94
C PRO A 174 11.29 -1.69 -18.03
N VAL A 175 10.06 -2.17 -17.97
CA VAL A 175 8.98 -1.57 -17.16
C VAL A 175 8.41 -2.63 -16.22
N ILE A 176 8.49 -2.36 -14.92
CA ILE A 176 7.70 -3.03 -13.89
C ILE A 176 6.37 -2.28 -13.80
N ARG A 177 5.25 -2.98 -13.91
CA ARG A 177 3.94 -2.41 -13.63
C ARG A 177 3.55 -2.66 -12.17
N LEU A 178 2.91 -1.65 -11.59
CA LEU A 178 2.23 -1.68 -10.31
C LEU A 178 0.71 -1.42 -10.49
N PRO A 179 -0.03 -2.27 -11.24
CA PRO A 179 -1.44 -2.04 -11.47
C PRO A 179 -2.28 -2.63 -10.32
N ARG A 180 -3.58 -2.32 -10.35
CA ARG A 180 -4.54 -3.05 -9.53
C ARG A 180 -4.49 -4.55 -9.84
N HIS A 181 -4.55 -5.36 -8.80
CA HIS A 181 -4.78 -6.79 -8.90
C HIS A 181 -6.18 -7.03 -9.44
N LEU A 182 -6.25 -7.62 -10.63
CA LEU A 182 -7.49 -8.08 -11.22
C LEU A 182 -7.79 -9.48 -10.66
N ARG A 183 -8.74 -9.57 -9.73
CA ARG A 183 -9.38 -10.85 -9.45
C ARG A 183 -10.00 -11.35 -10.75
N ARG A 184 -9.58 -12.52 -11.24
CA ARG A 184 -10.29 -13.21 -12.34
C ARG A 184 -11.76 -13.30 -11.94
N ARG A 185 -12.67 -12.83 -12.81
CA ARG A 185 -14.09 -13.15 -12.66
C ARG A 185 -14.20 -14.69 -12.76
N PRO A 186 -14.90 -15.36 -11.84
CA PRO A 186 -15.24 -16.76 -12.04
C PRO A 186 -16.13 -16.84 -13.28
N GLY A 187 -15.67 -17.52 -14.34
CA GLY A 187 -16.52 -17.77 -15.52
C GLY A 187 -15.90 -17.65 -16.91
N SER A 188 -14.60 -17.45 -17.10
CA SER A 188 -13.98 -17.64 -18.42
C SER A 188 -13.23 -18.97 -18.46
N THR A 189 -13.99 -20.01 -18.81
CA THR A 189 -13.52 -21.24 -19.46
C THR A 189 -13.08 -20.96 -20.87
#